data_AF-A0A919BAG2-F1
#
_entry.id   AF-A0A919BAG2-F1
#
_cell.length_a   1.000
_cell.length_b   1.000
_cell.length_c   1.000
_cell.angle_alpha   90.00
_cell.angle_beta   90.00
_cell.angle_gamma   90.00
#
_symmetry.space_group_name_H-M   'P 1'
#
loop_
_entity.id
_entity.type
_entity.pdbx_description
1 polymer ?
#
loop_
_entity_poly.entity_id
_entity_poly.type
_entity_poly.pdbx_seq_one_letter_code
_entity_poly.pdbx_strand_id
1 'polypeptide(L)'
;MTEEPEGRALGAEALAALGERLGASLAVETGDVPTLVWTDGPTVGRAEEAVRAVAPEAAGRVAFRRELSERSVALGALGLAEEPSPLACGLPRPVSPADVAALWRDTPLPARATAREEQLLHALLYEVHDDHRSNHVTPRQICDGLMVRGVAALARRMGLPRP
;
A
#
# COMPACT_ATOMS: atom_id res chain seq x y z
N MET A 1 12.65 7.47 -40.83
CA MET A 1 12.85 6.12 -40.27
C MET A 1 13.26 6.36 -38.83
N THR A 2 12.27 6.43 -37.95
CA THR A 2 12.48 6.76 -36.54
C THR A 2 12.72 5.42 -35.86
N GLU A 3 13.95 5.13 -35.49
CA GLU A 3 14.28 3.99 -34.64
C GLU A 3 13.54 4.20 -33.30
N GLU A 4 12.45 3.46 -33.11
CA GLU A 4 11.87 3.31 -31.78
C GLU A 4 12.91 2.62 -30.89
N PRO A 5 13.21 3.14 -29.71
CA PRO A 5 14.24 2.55 -28.88
C PRO A 5 13.75 1.17 -28.43
N GLU A 6 14.47 0.11 -28.83
CA GLU A 6 14.27 -1.30 -28.45
C GLU A 6 14.38 -1.58 -26.94
N GLY A 7 14.32 -0.55 -26.08
CA GLY A 7 14.50 -0.62 -24.63
C GLY A 7 13.25 -0.39 -23.79
N ARG A 8 12.07 -0.14 -24.37
CA ARG A 8 10.81 -0.05 -23.60
C ARG A 8 10.11 -1.40 -23.59
N ALA A 9 10.35 -2.20 -22.54
CA ALA A 9 9.62 -3.46 -22.34
C ALA A 9 8.09 -3.28 -22.33
N LEU A 10 7.60 -2.08 -21.99
CA LEU A 10 6.21 -1.68 -22.13
C LEU A 10 6.12 -0.38 -22.95
N GLY A 11 5.50 -0.45 -24.13
CA GLY A 11 5.16 0.71 -24.93
C GLY A 11 4.09 1.58 -24.26
N ALA A 12 3.99 2.85 -24.66
CA ALA A 12 3.05 3.80 -24.07
C ALA A 12 1.57 3.36 -24.23
N GLU A 13 1.22 2.78 -25.38
CA GLU A 13 -0.12 2.24 -25.64
C GLU A 13 -0.46 1.07 -24.72
N ALA A 14 0.50 0.16 -24.51
CA ALA A 14 0.32 -0.96 -23.59
C ALA A 14 0.16 -0.47 -22.14
N LEU A 15 0.94 0.53 -21.72
CA LEU A 15 0.82 1.13 -20.39
C LEU A 15 -0.55 1.80 -20.17
N ALA A 16 -1.07 2.50 -21.18
CA ALA A 16 -2.39 3.11 -21.13
C ALA A 16 -3.50 2.05 -21.03
N ALA A 17 -3.44 1.01 -21.89
CA ALA A 17 -4.41 -0.09 -21.87
C ALA A 17 -4.39 -0.87 -20.53
N LEU A 18 -3.20 -1.04 -19.94
CA LEU A 18 -3.06 -1.62 -18.60
C LEU A 18 -3.67 -0.72 -17.52
N GLY A 19 -3.44 0.59 -17.58
CA GLY A 19 -4.00 1.54 -16.62
C GLY A 19 -5.52 1.54 -16.64
N GLU A 20 -6.12 1.52 -17.83
CA GLU A 20 -7.57 1.40 -18.00
C GLU A 20 -8.10 0.06 -17.47
N ARG A 21 -7.46 -1.05 -17.84
CA ARG A 21 -7.88 -2.40 -17.43
C ARG A 21 -7.81 -2.59 -15.92
N LEU A 22 -6.76 -2.06 -15.29
CA LEU A 22 -6.50 -2.20 -13.87
C LEU A 22 -7.19 -1.13 -13.03
N GLY A 23 -7.71 -0.07 -13.65
CA GLY A 23 -8.26 1.09 -12.96
C GLY A 23 -7.22 1.78 -12.07
N ALA A 24 -5.95 1.79 -12.49
CA ALA A 24 -4.82 2.26 -11.69
C ALA A 24 -3.88 3.15 -12.51
N SER A 25 -3.28 4.14 -11.85
CA SER A 25 -2.19 4.93 -12.44
C SER A 25 -0.91 4.10 -12.37
N LEU A 26 -0.33 3.82 -13.52
CA LEU A 26 0.86 2.99 -13.65
C LEU A 26 2.06 3.83 -14.09
N ALA A 27 3.23 3.51 -13.56
CA ALA A 27 4.51 4.06 -13.97
C ALA A 27 5.48 2.93 -14.29
N VAL A 28 6.47 3.21 -15.14
CA VAL A 28 7.56 2.28 -15.42
C VAL A 28 8.86 2.91 -14.93
N GLU A 29 9.49 2.26 -13.96
CA GLU A 29 10.85 2.59 -13.54
C GLU A 29 11.84 1.88 -14.45
N THR A 30 12.78 2.65 -14.98
CA THR A 30 13.87 2.13 -15.82
C THR A 30 15.00 1.62 -14.94
N GLY A 31 15.47 0.41 -15.22
CA GLY A 31 16.62 -0.24 -14.61
C GLY A 31 17.01 -1.47 -15.43
N ASP A 32 17.92 -2.30 -14.91
CA ASP A 32 18.33 -3.55 -15.58
C ASP A 32 17.13 -4.46 -15.91
N VAL A 33 16.13 -4.46 -15.02
CA VAL A 33 14.80 -5.00 -15.28
C VAL A 33 13.79 -3.86 -15.10
N PRO A 34 13.07 -3.45 -16.17
CA PRO A 34 12.04 -2.42 -16.05
C PRO A 34 10.97 -2.88 -15.05
N THR A 35 10.57 -1.98 -14.15
CA THR A 35 9.62 -2.30 -13.08
C THR A 35 8.33 -1.51 -13.30
N LEU A 36 7.21 -2.22 -13.46
CA LEU A 36 5.88 -1.61 -13.42
C LEU A 36 5.52 -1.31 -11.96
N VAL A 37 5.32 -0.02 -11.66
CA VAL A 37 5.03 0.48 -10.32
C VAL A 37 3.66 1.13 -10.29
N TRP A 38 2.91 0.87 -9.23
CA TRP A 38 1.63 1.52 -8.96
C TRP A 38 1.38 1.58 -7.46
N THR A 39 0.53 2.52 -7.04
CA THR A 39 0.15 2.68 -5.64
C THR A 39 -1.25 2.11 -5.41
N ASP A 40 -1.40 1.33 -4.34
CA ASP A 40 -2.64 0.63 -4.00
C ASP A 40 -3.17 -0.20 -5.19
N GLY A 41 -4.48 -0.26 -5.40
CA GLY A 41 -5.04 -0.87 -6.61
C GLY A 41 -4.93 -2.41 -6.65
N PRO A 42 -4.74 -3.00 -7.84
CA PRO A 42 -4.71 -4.45 -8.01
C PRO A 42 -3.52 -5.10 -7.29
N THR A 43 -3.65 -6.39 -6.99
CA THR A 43 -2.52 -7.20 -6.52
C THR A 43 -1.49 -7.40 -7.62
N VAL A 44 -0.26 -7.76 -7.24
CA VAL A 44 0.81 -8.08 -8.21
C VAL A 44 0.36 -9.18 -9.17
N GLY A 45 -0.26 -10.26 -8.67
CA GLY A 45 -0.78 -11.33 -9.53
C GLY A 45 -1.82 -10.86 -10.57
N ARG A 46 -2.70 -9.92 -10.20
CA ARG A 46 -3.65 -9.32 -11.16
C ARG A 46 -2.96 -8.45 -12.21
N ALA A 47 -1.91 -7.71 -11.81
CA ALA A 47 -1.11 -6.92 -12.74
C ALA A 47 -0.32 -7.83 -13.71
N GLU A 48 0.25 -8.93 -13.22
CA GLU A 48 0.93 -9.94 -14.05
C GLU A 48 -0.02 -10.59 -15.06
N GLU A 49 -1.24 -10.93 -14.65
CA GLU A 49 -2.30 -11.42 -15.54
C GLU A 49 -2.68 -10.39 -16.61
N ALA A 50 -2.81 -9.12 -16.22
CA ALA A 50 -3.12 -8.04 -17.15
C ALA A 50 -1.98 -7.83 -18.17
N VAL A 51 -0.72 -7.83 -17.74
CA VAL A 51 0.44 -7.73 -18.64
C VAL A 51 0.49 -8.92 -19.59
N ARG A 52 0.28 -10.16 -19.12
CA ARG A 52 0.21 -11.33 -20.00
C ARG A 52 -0.88 -11.20 -21.07
N ALA A 53 -2.00 -10.57 -20.74
CA ALA A 53 -3.11 -10.39 -21.68
C ALA A 53 -2.88 -9.26 -22.69
N VAL A 54 -2.23 -8.16 -22.29
CA VAL A 54 -2.08 -6.94 -23.10
C VAL A 54 -0.75 -6.89 -23.84
N ALA A 55 0.32 -7.39 -23.23
CA ALA A 55 1.69 -7.32 -23.73
C ALA A 55 2.44 -8.64 -23.41
N PRO A 56 2.09 -9.76 -24.07
CA PRO A 56 2.69 -11.07 -23.77
C PRO A 56 4.21 -11.10 -23.99
N GLU A 57 4.74 -10.34 -24.95
CA GLU A 57 6.20 -10.24 -25.19
C GLU A 57 6.97 -9.58 -24.03
N ALA A 58 6.27 -8.75 -23.25
CA ALA A 58 6.80 -8.12 -22.05
C ALA A 58 6.69 -9.03 -20.81
N ALA A 59 5.81 -10.04 -20.87
CA ALA A 59 5.57 -10.94 -19.75
C ALA A 59 6.84 -11.75 -19.46
N GLY A 60 7.36 -11.61 -18.24
CA GLY A 60 8.63 -12.20 -17.82
C GLY A 60 9.87 -11.31 -18.04
N ARG A 61 9.71 -10.13 -18.65
CA ARG A 61 10.78 -9.12 -18.82
C ARG A 61 10.57 -7.86 -17.97
N VAL A 62 9.47 -7.82 -17.21
CA VAL A 62 9.08 -6.69 -16.37
C VAL A 62 8.90 -7.20 -14.94
N ALA A 63 9.47 -6.47 -13.99
CA ALA A 63 9.22 -6.66 -12.57
C ALA A 63 7.98 -5.87 -12.14
N PHE A 64 7.36 -6.27 -11.02
CA PHE A 64 6.12 -5.67 -10.55
C PHE A 64 6.31 -5.20 -9.11
N ARG A 65 6.00 -3.93 -8.85
CA ARG A 65 6.04 -3.39 -7.49
C ARG A 65 4.78 -2.60 -7.20
N ARG A 66 4.00 -3.14 -6.27
CA ARG A 66 2.88 -2.41 -5.68
C ARG A 66 3.36 -1.67 -4.44
N GLU A 67 3.22 -0.36 -4.45
CA GLU A 67 3.44 0.50 -3.29
C GLU A 67 2.11 0.70 -2.53
N LEU A 68 2.20 0.94 -1.23
CA LEU A 68 1.03 1.20 -0.40
C LEU A 68 0.97 2.69 -0.08
N SER A 69 -0.20 3.30 -0.25
CA SER A 69 -0.42 4.65 0.25
C SER A 69 -0.32 4.70 1.77
N GLU A 70 -0.05 5.90 2.32
CA GLU A 70 -0.06 6.15 3.77
C GLU A 70 -1.36 5.68 4.42
N ARG A 71 -2.48 5.88 3.72
CA ARG A 71 -3.80 5.41 4.12
C ARG A 71 -3.85 3.88 4.22
N SER A 72 -3.44 3.16 3.18
CA SER A 72 -3.42 1.70 3.19
C SER A 72 -2.47 1.15 4.26
N VAL A 73 -1.34 1.82 4.49
CA VAL A 73 -0.41 1.45 5.55
C VAL A 73 -1.05 1.66 6.93
N ALA A 74 -1.62 2.83 7.19
CA ALA A 74 -2.28 3.15 8.45
C ALA A 74 -3.46 2.19 8.75
N LEU A 75 -4.29 1.91 7.74
CA LEU A 75 -5.40 0.98 7.88
C LEU A 75 -4.92 -0.43 8.22
N GLY A 76 -3.90 -0.93 7.51
CA GLY A 76 -3.33 -2.24 7.81
C GLY A 76 -2.69 -2.28 9.19
N ALA A 77 -2.00 -1.22 9.60
CA ALA A 77 -1.39 -1.13 10.91
C ALA A 77 -2.44 -1.15 12.04
N LEU A 78 -3.55 -0.42 11.87
CA LEU A 78 -4.67 -0.42 12.81
C LEU A 78 -5.30 -1.82 12.92
N GLY A 79 -5.57 -2.48 11.78
CA GLY A 79 -6.12 -3.84 11.77
C GLY A 79 -5.21 -4.83 12.51
N LEU A 80 -3.91 -4.82 12.21
CA LEU A 80 -2.94 -5.70 12.87
C LEU A 80 -2.80 -5.42 14.37
N ALA A 81 -2.91 -4.15 14.80
CA ALA A 81 -2.82 -3.76 16.20
C ALA A 81 -4.07 -4.15 17.01
N GLU A 82 -5.22 -4.33 16.35
CA GLU A 82 -6.47 -4.80 16.98
C GLU A 82 -6.59 -6.33 17.00
N GLU A 83 -5.77 -7.04 16.21
CA GLU A 83 -5.72 -8.50 16.26
C GLU A 83 -5.23 -9.00 17.64
N PRO A 84 -5.81 -10.10 18.15
CA PRO A 84 -5.38 -10.69 19.41
C PRO A 84 -3.88 -11.01 19.38
N SER A 85 -3.15 -10.64 20.43
CA SER A 85 -1.73 -10.99 20.54
C SER A 85 -1.58 -12.51 20.57
N PRO A 86 -0.81 -13.11 19.63
CA PRO A 86 -0.62 -14.56 19.58
C PRO A 86 0.13 -15.10 20.81
N LEU A 87 0.80 -14.22 21.56
CA LEU A 87 1.53 -14.56 22.78
C LEU A 87 0.63 -14.57 24.03
N ALA A 88 -0.66 -14.21 23.91
CA ALA A 88 -1.67 -14.18 24.97
C ALA A 88 -1.25 -13.44 26.26
N CYS A 89 -0.18 -12.65 26.22
CA CYS A 89 0.42 -11.98 27.37
C CYS A 89 -0.14 -10.58 27.64
N GLY A 90 -1.22 -10.19 26.95
CA GLY A 90 -1.86 -8.88 27.09
C GLY A 90 -1.05 -7.69 26.56
N LEU A 91 0.15 -7.94 26.00
CA LEU A 91 0.95 -6.92 25.36
C LEU A 91 0.43 -6.62 23.95
N PRO A 92 0.43 -5.33 23.52
CA PRO A 92 0.05 -4.96 22.16
C PRO A 92 0.98 -5.65 21.15
N ARG A 93 0.40 -6.16 20.07
CA ARG A 93 1.16 -6.78 18.99
C ARG A 93 2.08 -5.73 18.36
N PRO A 94 3.39 -5.99 18.22
CA PRO A 94 4.27 -5.14 17.43
C PRO A 94 3.80 -5.11 15.98
N VAL A 95 3.65 -3.91 15.42
CA VAL A 95 3.31 -3.72 14.01
C VAL A 95 4.53 -3.22 13.27
N SER A 96 4.87 -3.88 12.17
CA SER A 96 5.94 -3.46 11.27
C SER A 96 5.42 -3.20 9.84
N PRO A 97 6.12 -2.38 9.04
CA PRO A 97 5.79 -2.21 7.62
C PRO A 97 5.75 -3.51 6.83
N ALA A 98 6.57 -4.50 7.21
CA ALA A 98 6.60 -5.80 6.56
C ALA A 98 5.33 -6.61 6.83
N ASP A 99 4.78 -6.53 8.06
CA ASP A 99 3.52 -7.19 8.40
C ASP A 99 2.35 -6.56 7.64
N VAL A 100 2.35 -5.23 7.51
CA VAL A 100 1.34 -4.49 6.74
C VAL A 100 1.42 -4.84 5.25
N ALA A 101 2.63 -4.91 4.69
CA ALA A 101 2.82 -5.35 3.31
C ALA A 101 2.36 -6.80 3.10
N ALA A 102 2.61 -7.68 4.07
CA ALA A 102 2.14 -9.06 4.03
C ALA A 102 0.61 -9.17 4.10
N LEU A 103 -0.05 -8.38 4.97
CA LEU A 103 -1.50 -8.31 5.08
C LEU A 103 -2.15 -7.93 3.74
N TRP A 104 -1.56 -6.96 3.05
CA TRP A 104 -2.15 -6.44 1.82
C TRP A 104 -1.69 -7.17 0.55
N ARG A 105 -0.71 -8.07 0.61
CA ARG A 105 -0.08 -8.71 -0.56
C ARG A 105 -1.10 -9.22 -1.59
N ASP A 106 -2.08 -9.97 -1.11
CA ASP A 106 -3.06 -10.66 -1.95
C ASP A 106 -4.45 -9.99 -1.93
N THR A 107 -4.52 -8.81 -1.32
CA THR A 107 -5.77 -8.03 -1.19
C THR A 107 -5.74 -6.83 -2.13
N PRO A 108 -6.72 -6.68 -3.04
CA PRO A 108 -6.84 -5.48 -3.86
C PRO A 108 -7.27 -4.29 -3.01
N LEU A 109 -6.76 -3.10 -3.34
CA LEU A 109 -7.04 -1.84 -2.65
C LEU A 109 -7.73 -0.83 -3.60
N PRO A 110 -8.52 0.13 -3.09
CA PRO A 110 -8.81 0.35 -1.68
C PRO A 110 -9.83 -0.66 -1.12
N ALA A 111 -9.49 -1.28 0.01
CA ALA A 111 -10.48 -1.94 0.85
C ALA A 111 -11.32 -0.86 1.55
N ARG A 112 -12.63 -1.09 1.69
CA ARG A 112 -13.51 -0.13 2.35
C ARG A 112 -13.26 -0.17 3.85
N ALA A 113 -12.74 0.92 4.40
CA ALA A 113 -12.63 1.10 5.84
C ALA A 113 -14.01 1.35 6.45
N THR A 114 -14.22 0.87 7.67
CA THR A 114 -15.36 1.21 8.51
C THR A 114 -15.27 2.67 8.98
N ALA A 115 -16.40 3.28 9.36
CA ALA A 115 -16.41 4.66 9.86
C ALA A 115 -15.53 4.87 11.10
N ARG A 116 -15.30 3.81 11.90
CA ARG A 116 -14.39 3.84 13.05
C ARG A 116 -12.93 3.87 12.60
N GLU A 117 -12.56 2.98 11.66
CA GLU A 117 -11.22 2.95 11.10
C GLU A 117 -10.87 4.26 10.38
N GLU A 118 -11.82 4.88 9.67
CA GLU A 118 -11.61 6.20 9.04
C GLU A 118 -11.20 7.27 10.06
N GLN A 119 -11.88 7.31 11.21
CA GLN A 119 -11.58 8.28 12.26
C GLN A 119 -10.23 8.02 12.93
N LEU A 120 -9.91 6.75 13.19
CA LEU A 120 -8.61 6.36 13.74
C LEU A 120 -7.47 6.64 12.76
N LEU A 121 -7.69 6.35 11.48
CA LEU A 121 -6.73 6.60 10.41
C LEU A 121 -6.44 8.10 10.27
N HIS A 122 -7.50 8.92 10.27
CA HIS A 122 -7.33 10.37 10.22
C HIS A 122 -6.54 10.90 11.42
N ALA A 123 -6.91 10.48 12.64
CA ALA A 123 -6.22 10.90 13.86
C ALA A 123 -4.74 10.46 13.87
N LEU A 124 -4.46 9.20 13.50
CA LEU A 124 -3.11 8.67 13.43
C LEU A 124 -2.26 9.44 12.42
N LEU A 125 -2.72 9.56 11.16
CA LEU A 125 -1.96 10.22 10.12
C LEU A 125 -1.72 11.69 10.48
N TYR A 126 -2.75 12.41 10.91
CA TYR A 126 -2.62 13.81 11.33
C TYR A 126 -1.49 14.00 12.34
N GLU A 127 -1.44 13.16 13.37
CA GLU A 127 -0.44 13.27 14.43
C GLU A 127 0.96 12.88 13.98
N VAL A 128 1.08 11.86 13.11
CA VAL A 128 2.40 11.46 12.58
C VAL A 128 2.94 12.52 11.63
N HIS A 129 2.08 13.16 10.82
CA HIS A 129 2.46 14.31 10.01
C HIS A 129 2.93 15.49 10.87
N ASP A 130 2.20 15.78 11.96
CA ASP A 130 2.54 16.87 12.88
C ASP A 130 3.86 16.62 13.61
N ASP A 131 4.08 15.41 14.15
CA ASP A 131 5.32 14.99 14.82
C ASP A 131 6.55 15.17 13.92
N HIS A 132 6.41 14.83 12.64
CA HIS A 132 7.51 14.88 11.67
C HIS A 132 7.56 16.18 10.88
N ARG A 133 6.59 17.09 11.05
CA ARG A 133 6.43 18.33 10.29
C ARG A 133 6.57 18.14 8.78
N SER A 134 5.95 17.09 8.26
CA SER A 134 6.07 16.66 6.87
C SER A 134 4.70 16.36 6.27
N ASN A 135 4.50 16.72 5.00
CA ASN A 135 3.30 16.36 4.23
C ASN A 135 3.30 14.88 3.80
N HIS A 136 4.41 14.18 3.99
CA HIS A 136 4.55 12.76 3.70
C HIS A 136 5.24 12.03 4.86
N VAL A 137 4.75 10.84 5.17
CA VAL A 137 5.25 10.00 6.26
C VAL A 137 5.51 8.59 5.75
N THR A 138 6.65 8.05 6.15
CA THR A 138 7.07 6.71 5.74
C THR A 138 6.24 5.64 6.45
N PRO A 139 6.14 4.42 5.89
CA PRO A 139 5.46 3.32 6.55
C PRO A 139 5.98 3.02 7.96
N ARG A 140 7.30 3.18 8.18
CA ARG A 140 7.93 3.00 9.50
C ARG A 140 7.43 4.04 10.50
N GLN A 141 7.38 5.32 10.12
CA GLN A 141 6.88 6.41 10.97
C GLN A 141 5.41 6.20 11.34
N ILE A 142 4.58 5.73 10.40
CA ILE A 142 3.17 5.39 10.69
C ILE A 142 3.08 4.27 11.73
N CYS A 143 3.82 3.17 11.52
CA CYS A 143 3.81 2.03 12.44
C CYS A 143 4.33 2.43 13.83
N ASP A 144 5.43 3.17 13.91
CA ASP A 144 6.01 3.63 15.18
C ASP A 144 5.08 4.61 15.89
N GLY A 145 4.49 5.55 15.15
CA GLY A 145 3.51 6.49 15.68
C GLY A 145 2.31 5.77 16.31
N LEU A 146 1.81 4.71 15.66
CA LEU A 146 0.76 3.87 16.22
C LEU A 146 1.22 3.15 17.49
N MET A 147 2.41 2.57 17.50
CA MET A 147 2.93 1.83 18.66
C MET A 147 3.18 2.72 19.88
N VAL A 148 3.63 3.96 19.66
CA VAL A 148 3.85 4.95 20.74
C VAL A 148 2.52 5.38 21.36
N ARG A 149 1.49 5.59 20.54
CA ARG A 149 0.19 6.12 20.98
C ARG A 149 -0.75 5.05 21.50
N GLY A 150 -0.78 3.90 20.82
CA GLY A 150 -1.72 2.81 21.03
C GLY A 150 -3.13 3.12 20.51
N VAL A 151 -3.75 2.11 19.87
CA VAL A 151 -5.12 2.21 19.31
C VAL A 151 -6.14 2.67 20.35
N ALA A 152 -6.07 2.11 21.57
CA ALA A 152 -7.02 2.43 22.64
C ALA A 152 -6.94 3.90 23.08
N ALA A 153 -5.74 4.52 23.06
CA ALA A 153 -5.61 5.92 23.42
C ALA A 153 -6.13 6.84 22.31
N LEU A 154 -5.84 6.50 21.04
CA LEU A 154 -6.39 7.19 19.87
C LEU A 154 -7.93 7.13 19.89
N ALA A 155 -8.50 5.95 20.10
CA ALA A 155 -9.95 5.76 20.17
C ALA A 155 -10.59 6.63 21.27
N ARG A 156 -10.01 6.65 22.47
CA ARG A 156 -10.52 7.49 23.58
C ARG A 156 -10.51 8.97 23.25
N ARG A 157 -9.47 9.47 22.58
CA ARG A 157 -9.37 10.89 22.19
C ARG A 157 -10.42 11.28 21.15
N MET A 158 -10.77 10.35 20.27
CA MET A 158 -11.81 10.53 19.25
C MET A 158 -13.23 10.27 19.77
N GLY A 159 -13.40 9.91 21.05
CA GLY A 159 -14.71 9.54 21.61
C GLY A 159 -15.28 8.24 21.03
N LEU A 160 -14.41 7.38 20.48
CA LEU A 160 -14.80 6.11 19.87
C LEU A 160 -14.99 5.02 20.94
N PRO A 161 -15.95 4.09 20.73
CA PRO A 161 -16.10 2.94 21.61
C PRO A 161 -14.83 2.07 21.56
N ARG A 162 -14.55 1.41 22.69
CA ARG A 162 -13.52 0.36 22.75
C ARG A 162 -13.90 -0.78 21.80
N PRO A 163 -12.91 -1.46 21.18
CA PRO A 163 -13.17 -2.68 20.43
C PRO A 163 -13.81 -3.75 21.32
#